data_AF-A0A9P7BM61-F1
#
_entry.id   AF-A0A9P7BM61-F1
#
_cell.length_a   1.000
_cell.length_b   1.000
_cell.length_c   1.000
_cell.angle_alpha   90.00
_cell.angle_beta   90.00
_cell.angle_gamma   90.00
#
_symmetry.space_group_name_H-M   'P 1'
#
loop_
_entity.id
_entity.type
_entity.pdbx_description
1 polymer ?
#
loop_
_entity_poly.entity_id
_entity_poly.type
_entity_poly.pdbx_seq_one_letter_code
_entity_poly.pdbx_strand_id
1 'polypeptide(L)'
;MSSVPSSNEEQQTYTRDQVEQLLQQFAQRLRTEESYDKDSANLPDEIFEELESSSKSELQATLKRYTREMPKYKRSQWTTPETINKEFTRDLKKYTVESYQFITTMHKNSERVRLQARAAAEVFEEFKNGWQNGGSEDDFAATMEKLRRLSIYGFATAKEIDHEAKQATFKALRLPETVKHLAEDEPGENVFAIDQETVERIHKARYEQSALRSAISNGRGGYGSFRGRGYSRGNFNFQHRGRPFNRRLFFGRGRGRTFTPAEQQPSYNQTNNQ
;
A
#
# COMPACT_ATOMS: atom_id res chain seq x y z
N MET A 1 -2.09 16.46 73.16
CA MET A 1 -2.56 16.47 71.75
C MET A 1 -3.06 17.88 71.48
N SER A 2 -2.65 18.60 70.42
CA SER A 2 -1.83 18.23 69.27
C SER A 2 -1.03 19.44 68.78
N SER A 3 0.29 19.30 68.62
CA SER A 3 1.12 20.31 67.95
C SER A 3 1.28 19.90 66.48
N VAL A 4 0.91 20.80 65.56
CA VAL A 4 1.10 20.61 64.12
C VAL A 4 2.56 20.93 63.77
N PRO A 5 3.31 20.05 63.10
CA PRO A 5 4.64 20.38 62.62
C PRO A 5 4.56 21.26 61.37
N SER A 6 5.27 22.39 61.38
CA SER A 6 5.47 23.22 60.20
C SER A 6 6.26 22.45 59.15
N SER A 7 5.77 22.38 57.92
CA SER A 7 6.52 21.80 56.81
C SER A 7 7.60 22.80 56.37
N ASN A 8 8.87 22.40 56.44
CA ASN A 8 9.97 23.19 55.90
C ASN A 8 9.92 23.12 54.37
N GLU A 9 9.69 24.25 53.71
CA GLU A 9 10.04 24.40 52.30
C GLU A 9 11.56 24.55 52.18
N GLU A 10 12.25 23.47 51.80
CA GLU A 10 13.68 23.51 51.51
C GLU A 10 13.92 24.33 50.23
N GLN A 11 14.19 25.62 50.41
CA GLN A 11 14.64 26.50 49.33
C GLN A 11 16.00 26.04 48.83
N GLN A 12 16.01 25.27 47.74
CA GLN A 12 17.24 24.87 47.04
C GLN A 12 17.99 26.11 46.56
N THR A 13 19.04 26.46 47.28
CA THR A 13 19.95 27.57 46.97
C THR A 13 21.02 27.07 46.03
N TYR A 14 20.79 27.26 44.73
CA TYR A 14 21.77 26.94 43.69
C TYR A 14 22.99 27.86 43.78
N THR A 15 24.18 27.30 43.56
CA THR A 15 25.39 28.11 43.44
C THR A 15 25.40 28.86 42.10
N ARG A 16 26.15 29.96 42.03
CA ARG A 16 26.30 30.74 40.80
C ARG A 16 26.68 29.87 39.60
N ASP A 17 27.65 28.97 39.79
CA ASP A 17 28.16 28.08 38.75
C ASP A 17 27.10 27.08 38.27
N GLN A 18 26.22 26.60 39.16
CA GLN A 18 25.09 25.73 38.79
C GLN A 18 24.05 26.50 37.95
N VAL A 19 23.79 27.76 38.27
CA VAL A 19 22.89 28.64 37.50
C VAL A 19 23.50 28.97 36.13
N GLU A 20 24.81 29.24 36.07
CA GLU A 20 25.53 29.47 34.80
C GLU A 20 25.54 28.20 33.91
N GLN A 21 25.71 27.00 34.48
CA GLN A 21 25.56 25.73 33.75
C GLN A 21 24.13 25.50 33.25
N LEU A 22 23.10 25.77 34.07
CA LEU A 22 21.70 25.69 33.66
C LEU A 22 21.38 26.66 32.51
N LEU A 23 21.89 27.90 32.59
CA LEU A 23 21.75 28.90 31.53
C LEU A 23 22.44 28.45 30.23
N GLN A 24 23.63 27.86 30.30
CA GLN A 24 24.30 27.31 29.12
C GLN A 24 23.52 26.16 28.48
N GLN A 25 23.01 25.21 29.28
CA GLN A 25 22.18 24.11 28.78
C GLN A 25 20.87 24.62 28.18
N PHE A 26 20.25 25.63 28.78
CA PHE A 26 19.01 26.24 28.29
C PHE A 26 19.25 27.00 26.98
N ALA A 27 20.34 27.77 26.89
CA ALA A 27 20.75 28.47 25.68
C ALA A 27 21.14 27.51 24.54
N GLN A 28 21.76 26.37 24.85
CA GLN A 28 21.99 25.31 23.86
C GLN A 28 20.68 24.73 23.34
N ARG A 29 19.73 24.38 24.22
CA ARG A 29 18.42 23.85 23.82
C ARG A 29 17.64 24.85 22.96
N LEU A 30 17.59 26.12 23.36
CA LEU A 30 16.96 27.19 22.59
C LEU A 30 17.59 27.32 21.20
N ARG A 31 18.92 27.36 21.09
CA ARG A 31 19.60 27.42 19.79
C ARG A 31 19.32 26.19 18.92
N THR A 32 19.25 25.00 19.50
CA THR A 32 18.84 23.79 18.77
C THR A 32 17.40 23.93 18.28
N GLU A 33 16.49 24.42 19.10
CA GLU A 33 15.07 24.63 18.78
C GLU A 33 14.82 25.74 17.75
N GLU A 34 15.60 26.82 17.79
CA GLU A 34 15.60 27.94 16.83
C GLU A 34 16.31 27.58 15.50
N SER A 35 17.26 26.65 15.49
CA SER A 35 17.99 26.24 14.27
C SER A 35 17.16 25.40 13.29
N TYR A 36 15.97 24.94 13.70
CA TYR A 36 15.00 24.34 12.78
C TYR A 36 14.25 25.45 12.01
N ASP A 37 14.91 26.04 11.02
CA ASP A 37 14.23 26.77 9.96
C ASP A 37 13.47 25.75 9.10
N LYS A 38 12.23 25.43 9.51
CA LYS A 38 11.50 24.20 9.18
C LYS A 38 11.16 24.03 7.70
N ASP A 39 11.28 25.10 6.91
CA ASP A 39 10.62 25.20 5.62
C ASP A 39 11.57 24.99 4.42
N SER A 40 12.89 24.82 4.61
CA SER A 40 13.83 24.69 3.48
C SER A 40 15.15 23.92 3.73
N ALA A 41 15.17 22.94 4.63
CA ALA A 41 16.32 22.04 4.73
C ALA A 41 16.40 21.10 3.52
N ASN A 42 17.42 21.27 2.66
CA ASN A 42 17.69 20.38 1.53
C ASN A 42 18.12 18.98 2.02
N LEU A 43 17.88 17.96 1.20
CA LEU A 43 18.39 16.61 1.43
C LEU A 43 19.94 16.63 1.36
N PRO A 44 20.67 15.96 2.26
CA PRO A 44 22.13 15.92 2.20
C PRO A 44 22.63 15.31 0.88
N ASP A 45 23.64 15.94 0.29
CA ASP A 45 24.13 15.63 -1.06
C ASP A 45 24.50 14.14 -1.20
N GLU A 46 25.16 13.54 -0.21
CA GLU A 46 25.54 12.10 -0.22
C GLU A 46 24.36 11.12 -0.32
N ILE A 47 23.15 11.54 0.09
CA ILE A 47 21.93 10.74 0.00
C ILE A 47 21.26 11.03 -1.35
N PHE A 48 21.22 12.30 -1.76
CA PHE A 48 20.67 12.73 -3.04
C PHE A 48 21.43 12.12 -4.23
N GLU A 49 22.76 12.22 -4.24
CA GLU A 49 23.63 11.67 -5.28
C GLU A 49 23.48 10.15 -5.42
N GLU A 50 23.41 9.37 -4.32
CA GLU A 50 23.21 7.92 -4.43
C GLU A 50 21.81 7.57 -4.96
N LEU A 51 20.78 8.36 -4.62
CA LEU A 51 19.41 8.17 -5.12
C LEU A 51 19.26 8.50 -6.62
N GLU A 52 19.99 9.50 -7.14
CA GLU A 52 19.95 9.88 -8.56
C GLU A 52 20.92 9.07 -9.44
N SER A 53 22.14 8.79 -8.95
CA SER A 53 23.17 8.09 -9.74
C SER A 53 22.94 6.57 -9.84
N SER A 54 22.30 5.96 -8.84
CA SER A 54 22.01 4.52 -8.84
C SER A 54 20.96 4.17 -9.90
N SER A 55 21.25 3.21 -10.78
CA SER A 55 20.18 2.68 -11.63
C SER A 55 19.10 1.98 -10.78
N LYS A 56 17.86 1.97 -11.27
CA LYS A 56 16.73 1.29 -10.63
C LYS A 56 17.01 -0.18 -10.27
N SER A 57 17.84 -0.87 -11.07
CA SER A 57 18.25 -2.25 -10.82
C SER A 57 19.24 -2.36 -9.66
N GLU A 58 20.22 -1.45 -9.59
CA GLU A 58 21.23 -1.41 -8.53
C GLU A 58 20.58 -1.01 -7.20
N LEU A 59 19.75 0.03 -7.19
CA LEU A 59 18.98 0.44 -6.02
C LEU A 59 18.11 -0.71 -5.50
N GLN A 60 17.39 -1.42 -6.38
CA GLN A 60 16.66 -2.62 -5.95
C GLN A 60 17.55 -3.75 -5.41
N ALA A 61 18.81 -3.85 -5.84
CA ALA A 61 19.76 -4.83 -5.33
C ALA A 61 20.31 -4.42 -3.95
N THR A 62 20.63 -3.14 -3.73
CA THR A 62 21.09 -2.61 -2.43
C THR A 62 19.99 -2.71 -1.38
N LEU A 63 18.76 -2.28 -1.70
CA LEU A 63 17.60 -2.40 -0.79
C LEU A 63 17.31 -3.86 -0.38
N LYS A 64 17.46 -4.82 -1.31
CA LYS A 64 17.31 -6.26 -1.03
C LYS A 64 18.43 -6.83 -0.15
N ARG A 65 19.66 -6.32 -0.26
CA ARG A 65 20.78 -6.67 0.63
C ARG A 65 20.53 -6.11 2.03
N TYR A 66 20.28 -4.81 2.12
CA TYR A 66 19.94 -4.11 3.35
C TYR A 66 18.85 -4.84 4.16
N THR A 67 17.73 -5.19 3.50
CA THR A 67 16.61 -5.94 4.12
C THR A 67 17.01 -7.29 4.73
N ARG A 68 18.05 -7.95 4.20
CA ARG A 68 18.55 -9.24 4.73
C ARG A 68 19.53 -9.07 5.88
N GLU A 69 20.26 -7.97 5.89
CA GLU A 69 21.29 -7.63 6.89
C GLU A 69 20.66 -7.11 8.19
N MET A 70 19.45 -6.55 8.13
CA MET A 70 18.76 -5.96 9.29
C MET A 70 18.54 -6.91 10.49
N PRO A 71 18.82 -6.44 11.73
CA PRO A 71 18.64 -7.21 12.95
C PRO A 71 17.16 -7.53 13.23
N LYS A 72 16.95 -8.73 13.80
CA LYS A 72 15.61 -9.26 14.11
C LYS A 72 15.23 -8.99 15.57
N TYR A 73 14.88 -7.74 15.86
CA TYR A 73 14.25 -7.38 17.14
C TYR A 73 12.97 -8.19 17.39
N LYS A 74 12.87 -8.81 18.57
CA LYS A 74 11.69 -9.56 19.03
C LYS A 74 11.03 -8.85 20.21
N ARG A 75 9.91 -8.18 19.96
CA ARG A 75 9.13 -7.48 20.99
C ARG A 75 7.63 -7.51 20.66
N SER A 76 7.03 -8.69 20.81
CA SER A 76 5.57 -8.90 20.66
C SER A 76 5.01 -8.33 19.34
N GLN A 77 3.72 -7.96 19.36
CA GLN A 77 2.91 -7.40 18.26
C GLN A 77 3.61 -6.29 17.47
N TRP A 78 4.41 -5.45 18.12
CA TRP A 78 5.13 -4.33 17.49
C TRP A 78 6.15 -4.77 16.44
N THR A 79 6.75 -5.95 16.62
CA THR A 79 7.83 -6.45 15.76
C THR A 79 7.38 -7.53 14.78
N THR A 80 6.28 -8.22 15.07
CA THR A 80 5.73 -9.31 14.26
C THR A 80 4.83 -8.74 13.15
N PRO A 81 5.06 -9.08 11.87
CA PRO A 81 4.14 -8.70 10.80
C PRO A 81 2.83 -9.48 10.94
N GLU A 82 1.71 -8.78 10.84
CA GLU A 82 0.40 -9.39 10.71
C GLU A 82 0.20 -9.92 9.29
N THR A 83 -0.49 -11.05 9.14
CA THR A 83 -0.83 -11.63 7.84
C THR A 83 -2.26 -12.17 7.85
N ILE A 84 -2.90 -12.16 6.69
CA ILE A 84 -4.26 -12.70 6.51
C ILE A 84 -4.21 -14.23 6.66
N ASN A 85 -5.05 -14.81 7.53
CA ASN A 85 -5.18 -16.26 7.64
C ASN A 85 -5.54 -16.89 6.28
N LYS A 86 -4.85 -17.97 5.92
CA LYS A 86 -5.00 -18.64 4.62
C LYS A 86 -6.43 -19.12 4.35
N GLU A 87 -7.15 -19.52 5.39
CA GLU A 87 -8.55 -19.97 5.33
C GLU A 87 -9.50 -18.91 4.73
N PHE A 88 -9.38 -17.64 5.16
CA PHE A 88 -10.23 -16.55 4.69
C PHE A 88 -9.82 -15.99 3.32
N THR A 89 -8.66 -16.38 2.78
CA THR A 89 -8.17 -15.89 1.48
C THR A 89 -9.15 -16.18 0.34
N ARG A 90 -9.84 -17.33 0.37
CA ARG A 90 -10.86 -17.64 -0.65
C ARG A 90 -12.08 -16.73 -0.51
N ASP A 91 -12.52 -16.45 0.71
CA ASP A 91 -13.74 -15.69 0.95
C ASP A 91 -13.54 -14.19 0.70
N LEU A 92 -12.41 -13.63 1.10
CA LEU A 92 -12.03 -12.26 0.75
C LEU A 92 -12.02 -12.05 -0.78
N LYS A 93 -11.49 -13.01 -1.54
CA LYS A 93 -11.49 -12.97 -3.02
C LYS A 93 -12.89 -13.18 -3.63
N LYS A 94 -13.83 -13.85 -2.96
CA LYS A 94 -15.22 -13.98 -3.44
C LYS A 94 -15.97 -12.65 -3.37
N TYR A 95 -15.74 -11.86 -2.32
CA TYR A 95 -16.41 -10.57 -2.15
C TYR A 95 -15.81 -9.51 -3.07
N THR A 96 -14.50 -9.25 -2.96
CA THR A 96 -13.81 -8.24 -3.78
C THR A 96 -12.32 -8.62 -3.94
N VAL A 97 -11.94 -9.08 -5.14
CA VAL A 97 -10.54 -9.38 -5.48
C VAL A 97 -9.64 -8.16 -5.28
N GLU A 98 -10.15 -6.97 -5.61
CA GLU A 98 -9.47 -5.68 -5.44
C GLU A 98 -9.16 -5.38 -3.96
N SER A 99 -10.11 -5.60 -3.04
CA SER A 99 -9.88 -5.38 -1.60
C SER A 99 -8.86 -6.36 -1.02
N TYR A 100 -8.86 -7.64 -1.44
CA TYR A 100 -7.82 -8.58 -1.02
C TYR A 100 -6.43 -8.13 -1.47
N GLN A 101 -6.29 -7.61 -2.71
CA GLN A 101 -5.03 -7.06 -3.21
C GLN A 101 -4.60 -5.81 -2.42
N PHE A 102 -5.54 -4.89 -2.15
CA PHE A 102 -5.29 -3.69 -1.35
C PHE A 102 -4.81 -4.02 0.08
N ILE A 103 -5.52 -4.87 0.82
CA ILE A 103 -5.15 -5.26 2.19
C ILE A 103 -3.78 -5.98 2.19
N THR A 104 -3.51 -6.83 1.19
CA THR A 104 -2.19 -7.47 1.04
C THR A 104 -1.07 -6.44 0.84
N THR A 105 -1.33 -5.37 0.09
CA THR A 105 -0.37 -4.28 -0.13
C THR A 105 -0.16 -3.46 1.14
N MET A 106 -1.22 -3.18 1.90
CA MET A 106 -1.12 -2.51 3.21
C MET A 106 -0.24 -3.30 4.20
N HIS A 107 -0.36 -4.63 4.26
CA HIS A 107 0.52 -5.45 5.10
C HIS A 107 1.99 -5.38 4.65
N LYS A 108 2.28 -5.37 3.34
CA LYS A 108 3.65 -5.20 2.81
C LYS A 108 4.24 -3.82 3.15
N ASN A 109 3.44 -2.75 3.01
CA ASN A 109 3.90 -1.40 3.33
C ASN A 109 4.14 -1.25 4.84
N SER A 110 3.28 -1.87 5.66
CA SER A 110 3.50 -1.99 7.10
C SER A 110 4.77 -2.79 7.45
N GLU A 111 5.17 -3.79 6.65
CA GLU A 111 6.44 -4.50 6.80
C GLU A 111 7.65 -3.63 6.39
N ARG A 112 7.57 -2.87 5.28
CA ARG A 112 8.59 -1.88 4.88
C ARG A 112 8.85 -0.86 5.98
N VAL A 113 7.79 -0.30 6.60
CA VAL A 113 7.90 0.64 7.73
C VAL A 113 8.47 -0.02 8.98
N ARG A 114 8.07 -1.27 9.30
CA ARG A 114 8.71 -2.02 10.40
C ARG A 114 10.21 -2.25 10.16
N LEU A 115 10.67 -2.39 8.91
CA LEU A 115 12.09 -2.50 8.62
C LEU A 115 12.83 -1.18 8.91
N GLN A 116 12.31 -0.04 8.46
CA GLN A 116 12.85 1.28 8.79
C GLN A 116 12.94 1.48 10.32
N ALA A 117 11.92 1.07 11.06
CA ALA A 117 11.92 1.14 12.52
C ALA A 117 12.98 0.23 13.19
N ARG A 118 13.30 -0.94 12.60
CA ARG A 118 14.39 -1.80 13.07
C ARG A 118 15.75 -1.18 12.82
N ALA A 119 15.98 -0.62 11.63
CA ALA A 119 17.19 0.11 11.30
C ALA A 119 17.41 1.34 12.21
N ALA A 120 16.35 2.11 12.47
CA ALA A 120 16.41 3.24 13.39
C ALA A 120 16.74 2.80 14.83
N ALA A 121 16.24 1.63 15.26
CA ALA A 121 16.59 1.05 16.55
C ALA A 121 18.06 0.59 16.62
N GLU A 122 18.59 0.00 15.54
CA GLU A 122 20.02 -0.38 15.43
C GLU A 122 20.94 0.85 15.55
N VAL A 123 20.68 1.89 14.74
CA VAL A 123 21.43 3.15 14.79
C VAL A 123 21.33 3.82 16.18
N PHE A 124 20.15 3.77 16.82
CA PHE A 124 19.97 4.29 18.17
C PHE A 124 20.78 3.50 19.23
N GLU A 125 20.79 2.17 19.14
CA GLU A 125 21.57 1.32 20.06
C GLU A 125 23.08 1.57 19.89
N GLU A 126 23.57 1.65 18.65
CA GLU A 126 25.00 1.90 18.36
C GLU A 126 25.43 3.30 18.76
N PHE A 127 24.66 4.34 18.39
CA PHE A 127 24.94 5.72 18.80
C PHE A 127 24.96 5.87 20.33
N LYS A 128 24.00 5.25 21.02
CA LYS A 128 23.94 5.25 22.49
C LYS A 128 25.15 4.53 23.10
N ASN A 129 25.55 3.38 22.55
CA ASN A 129 26.71 2.64 23.01
C ASN A 129 28.01 3.45 22.82
N GLY A 130 28.18 4.11 21.68
CA GLY A 130 29.30 5.02 21.42
C GLY A 130 29.32 6.20 22.40
N TRP A 131 28.18 6.84 22.64
CA TRP A 131 28.06 7.94 23.61
C TRP A 131 28.37 7.51 25.05
N GLN A 132 27.93 6.32 25.46
CA GLN A 132 28.08 5.86 26.86
C GLN A 132 29.47 5.27 27.16
N ASN A 133 30.12 4.65 26.17
CA ASN A 133 31.38 3.92 26.38
C ASN A 133 32.62 4.65 25.83
N GLY A 134 32.46 5.84 25.24
CA GLY A 134 33.57 6.58 24.61
C GLY A 134 34.00 5.97 23.28
N GLY A 135 33.03 5.80 22.37
CA GLY A 135 33.24 5.25 21.04
C GLY A 135 34.26 6.05 20.21
N SER A 136 34.94 5.35 19.30
CA SER A 136 35.91 5.94 18.38
C SER A 136 35.24 6.74 17.28
N GLU A 137 36.01 7.58 16.59
CA GLU A 137 35.55 8.30 15.39
C GLU A 137 35.05 7.32 14.31
N ASP A 138 35.71 6.18 14.16
CA ASP A 138 35.31 5.10 13.25
C ASP A 138 33.94 4.48 13.63
N ASP A 139 33.64 4.33 14.93
CA ASP A 139 32.33 3.82 15.39
C ASP A 139 31.20 4.80 15.03
N PHE A 140 31.44 6.11 15.19
CA PHE A 140 30.50 7.14 14.79
C PHE A 140 30.36 7.24 13.27
N ALA A 141 31.45 7.12 12.51
CA ALA A 141 31.42 7.07 11.05
C ALA A 141 30.61 5.86 10.53
N ALA A 142 30.80 4.67 11.10
CA ALA A 142 30.01 3.49 10.79
C ALA A 142 28.52 3.67 11.12
N THR A 143 28.21 4.31 12.25
CA THR A 143 26.84 4.65 12.66
C THR A 143 26.19 5.64 11.68
N MET A 144 26.93 6.66 11.20
CA MET A 144 26.47 7.62 10.20
C MET A 144 26.21 6.95 8.84
N GLU A 145 27.08 6.04 8.37
CA GLU A 145 26.85 5.30 7.12
C GLU A 145 25.59 4.41 7.20
N LYS A 146 25.29 3.80 8.36
CA LYS A 146 24.03 3.07 8.55
C LYS A 146 22.81 4.00 8.51
N LEU A 147 22.91 5.20 9.07
CA LEU A 147 21.87 6.23 9.01
C LEU A 147 21.68 6.75 7.57
N ARG A 148 22.76 6.92 6.80
CA ARG A 148 22.73 7.28 5.37
C ARG A 148 21.97 6.22 4.57
N ARG A 149 22.32 4.93 4.74
CA ARG A 149 21.61 3.80 4.12
C ARG A 149 20.15 3.68 4.54
N LEU A 150 19.83 3.96 5.80
CA LEU A 150 18.44 4.02 6.28
C LEU A 150 17.65 5.13 5.56
N SER A 151 18.23 6.32 5.42
CA SER A 151 17.60 7.43 4.69
C SER A 151 17.35 7.07 3.22
N ILE A 152 18.36 6.52 2.53
CA ILE A 152 18.23 6.02 1.14
C ILE A 152 17.12 4.96 1.03
N TYR A 153 17.10 3.98 1.95
CA TYR A 153 16.04 2.98 2.01
C TYR A 153 14.66 3.63 2.23
N GLY A 154 14.59 4.65 3.09
CA GLY A 154 13.39 5.44 3.36
C GLY A 154 12.80 6.08 2.10
N PHE A 155 13.57 6.92 1.42
CA PHE A 155 13.13 7.62 0.21
C PHE A 155 12.84 6.67 -0.95
N ALA A 156 13.69 5.66 -1.17
CA ALA A 156 13.48 4.68 -2.23
C ALA A 156 12.20 3.85 -2.00
N THR A 157 11.92 3.43 -0.76
CA THR A 157 10.67 2.71 -0.45
C THR A 157 9.44 3.60 -0.50
N ALA A 158 9.54 4.91 -0.21
CA ALA A 158 8.46 5.86 -0.46
C ALA A 158 8.13 5.95 -1.96
N LYS A 159 9.15 6.14 -2.83
CA LYS A 159 8.97 6.18 -4.30
C LYS A 159 8.38 4.87 -4.86
N GLU A 160 8.73 3.71 -4.30
CA GLU A 160 8.06 2.43 -4.64
C GLU A 160 6.58 2.41 -4.24
N ILE A 161 6.23 2.89 -3.04
CA ILE A 161 4.84 2.93 -2.55
C ILE A 161 3.99 3.88 -3.40
N ASP A 162 4.51 5.05 -3.76
CA ASP A 162 3.81 6.01 -4.62
C ASP A 162 3.59 5.45 -6.03
N HIS A 163 4.56 4.69 -6.57
CA HIS A 163 4.39 4.00 -7.84
C HIS A 163 3.34 2.87 -7.75
N GLU A 164 3.32 2.09 -6.67
CA GLU A 164 2.25 1.10 -6.42
C GLU A 164 0.85 1.77 -6.32
N ALA A 165 0.77 2.94 -5.67
CA ALA A 165 -0.46 3.74 -5.56
C ALA A 165 -0.88 4.36 -6.91
N LYS A 166 0.05 4.85 -7.72
CA LYS A 166 -0.18 5.30 -9.11
C LYS A 166 -0.78 4.14 -9.91
N GLN A 167 -0.15 2.96 -9.92
CA GLN A 167 -0.68 1.79 -10.62
C GLN A 167 -2.08 1.37 -10.14
N ALA A 168 -2.36 1.43 -8.84
CA ALA A 168 -3.68 1.13 -8.29
C ALA A 168 -4.74 2.15 -8.78
N THR A 169 -4.39 3.43 -8.81
CA THR A 169 -5.24 4.52 -9.33
C THR A 169 -5.56 4.32 -10.82
N PHE A 170 -4.56 4.02 -11.66
CA PHE A 170 -4.78 3.77 -13.10
C PHE A 170 -5.68 2.55 -13.35
N LYS A 171 -5.56 1.48 -12.54
CA LYS A 171 -6.46 0.32 -12.58
C LYS A 171 -7.89 0.69 -12.19
N ALA A 172 -8.07 1.46 -11.11
CA ALA A 172 -9.38 1.92 -10.64
C ALA A 172 -10.09 2.86 -11.64
N LEU A 173 -9.34 3.72 -12.34
CA LEU A 173 -9.86 4.66 -13.33
C LEU A 173 -10.31 4.02 -14.66
N ARG A 174 -10.09 2.71 -14.84
CA ARG A 174 -10.50 1.89 -16.01
C ARG A 174 -10.17 2.58 -17.34
N LEU A 175 -8.91 2.98 -17.47
CA LEU A 175 -8.46 3.83 -18.57
C LEU A 175 -8.53 3.13 -19.94
N PRO A 176 -8.80 3.88 -21.04
CA PRO A 176 -8.78 3.33 -22.39
C PRO A 176 -7.45 2.65 -22.74
N GLU A 177 -7.51 1.61 -23.58
CA GLU A 177 -6.33 0.83 -24.06
C GLU A 177 -5.17 1.73 -24.53
N THR A 178 -5.51 2.82 -25.22
CA THR A 178 -4.58 3.79 -25.82
C THR A 178 -3.76 4.61 -24.82
N VAL A 179 -4.13 4.64 -23.55
CA VAL A 179 -3.42 5.42 -22.49
C VAL A 179 -2.95 4.55 -21.32
N LYS A 180 -3.06 3.21 -21.43
CA LYS A 180 -2.59 2.29 -20.37
C LYS A 180 -1.08 2.35 -20.14
N HIS A 181 -0.29 2.64 -21.18
CA HIS A 181 1.18 2.75 -21.09
C HIS A 181 1.65 3.91 -20.19
N LEU A 182 0.84 4.96 -20.03
CA LEU A 182 1.13 6.11 -19.15
C LEU A 182 1.18 5.74 -17.64
N ALA A 183 0.81 4.50 -17.30
CA ALA A 183 1.01 3.93 -15.96
C ALA A 183 2.47 3.50 -15.69
N GLU A 184 3.27 3.31 -16.74
CA GLU A 184 4.66 2.82 -16.67
C GLU A 184 5.67 3.97 -16.64
N ASP A 185 5.29 5.16 -17.12
CA ASP A 185 6.12 6.37 -17.12
C ASP A 185 6.43 6.85 -15.67
N GLU A 186 7.70 7.18 -15.42
CA GLU A 186 8.13 7.87 -14.19
C GLU A 186 7.31 9.15 -14.01
N PRO A 187 6.85 9.49 -12.78
CA PRO A 187 6.22 10.77 -12.54
C PRO A 187 7.22 11.90 -12.79
N GLY A 188 6.84 12.90 -13.60
CA GLY A 188 7.56 14.16 -13.68
C GLY A 188 7.41 14.98 -12.38
N GLU A 189 8.01 16.17 -12.32
CA GLU A 189 8.08 17.05 -11.13
C GLU A 189 6.72 17.44 -10.50
N ASN A 190 5.59 17.16 -11.17
CA ASN A 190 4.27 17.44 -10.63
C ASN A 190 3.94 16.54 -9.44
N VAL A 191 3.66 17.17 -8.29
CA VAL A 191 3.29 16.54 -7.00
C VAL A 191 2.05 15.63 -7.06
N PHE A 192 1.27 15.68 -8.14
CA PHE A 192 0.08 14.85 -8.33
C PHE A 192 0.44 13.46 -8.87
N ALA A 193 -0.16 12.41 -8.29
CA ALA A 193 0.01 11.02 -8.74
C ALA A 193 -0.39 10.76 -10.22
N ILE A 194 -1.14 11.68 -10.82
CA ILE A 194 -1.33 11.81 -12.27
C ILE A 194 -1.01 13.25 -12.63
N ASP A 195 -0.02 13.44 -13.49
CA ASP A 195 0.38 14.75 -14.01
C ASP A 195 -0.68 15.33 -14.97
N GLN A 196 -0.66 16.66 -15.14
CA GLN A 196 -1.64 17.38 -15.95
C GLN A 196 -1.66 16.91 -17.42
N GLU A 197 -0.49 16.57 -17.99
CA GLU A 197 -0.41 16.09 -19.37
C GLU A 197 -1.09 14.71 -19.51
N THR A 198 -0.82 13.79 -18.58
CA THR A 198 -1.51 12.49 -18.54
C THR A 198 -3.01 12.63 -18.32
N VAL A 199 -3.46 13.57 -17.49
CA VAL A 199 -4.89 13.90 -17.33
C VAL A 199 -5.51 14.32 -18.67
N GLU A 200 -4.87 15.23 -19.40
CA GLU A 200 -5.32 15.68 -20.73
C GLU A 200 -5.34 14.54 -21.77
N ARG A 201 -4.29 13.71 -21.81
CA ARG A 201 -4.22 12.50 -22.63
C ARG A 201 -5.38 11.53 -22.32
N ILE A 202 -5.71 11.33 -21.04
CA ILE A 202 -6.85 10.51 -20.60
C ILE A 202 -8.19 11.11 -21.05
N HIS A 203 -8.39 12.42 -20.90
CA HIS A 203 -9.62 13.10 -21.32
C HIS A 203 -9.82 13.02 -22.84
N LYS A 204 -8.76 13.25 -23.62
CA LYS A 204 -8.76 13.11 -25.09
C LYS A 204 -9.12 11.68 -25.50
N ALA A 205 -8.45 10.67 -24.94
CA ALA A 205 -8.73 9.26 -25.25
C ALA A 205 -10.17 8.84 -24.90
N ARG A 206 -10.71 9.33 -23.77
CA ARG A 206 -12.12 9.10 -23.39
C ARG A 206 -13.09 9.78 -24.36
N TYR A 207 -12.79 11.00 -24.81
CA TYR A 207 -13.60 11.71 -25.81
C TYR A 207 -13.61 10.98 -27.15
N GLU A 208 -12.43 10.60 -27.67
CA GLU A 208 -12.30 9.85 -28.92
C GLU A 208 -13.03 8.50 -28.86
N GLN A 209 -12.87 7.74 -27.76
CA GLN A 209 -13.58 6.48 -27.57
C GLN A 209 -15.11 6.65 -27.48
N SER A 210 -15.58 7.76 -26.90
CA SER A 210 -17.01 8.11 -26.84
C SER A 210 -17.56 8.50 -28.21
N ALA A 211 -16.82 9.31 -28.98
CA ALA A 211 -17.16 9.71 -30.34
C ALA A 211 -17.25 8.49 -31.28
N LEU A 212 -16.27 7.57 -31.20
CA LEU A 212 -16.28 6.31 -31.95
C LEU A 212 -17.48 5.43 -31.58
N ARG A 213 -17.81 5.30 -30.29
CA ARG A 213 -19.02 4.57 -29.84
C ARG A 213 -20.30 5.21 -30.38
N SER A 214 -20.39 6.53 -30.40
CA SER A 214 -21.55 7.28 -30.90
C SER A 214 -21.72 7.16 -32.42
N ALA A 215 -20.61 7.16 -33.17
CA ALA A 215 -20.62 6.89 -34.60
C ALA A 215 -21.10 5.46 -34.91
N ILE A 216 -20.64 4.47 -34.13
CA ILE A 216 -21.04 3.06 -34.29
C ILE A 216 -22.51 2.84 -33.88
N SER A 217 -23.01 3.51 -32.83
CA SER A 217 -24.43 3.40 -32.43
C SER A 217 -25.37 3.99 -33.47
N ASN A 218 -25.01 5.13 -34.08
CA ASN A 218 -25.80 5.74 -35.15
C ASN A 218 -25.77 4.89 -36.45
N GLY A 219 -24.75 4.06 -36.63
CA GLY A 219 -24.68 3.07 -37.72
C GLY A 219 -25.53 1.79 -37.51
N ARG A 220 -26.09 1.56 -36.31
CA ARG A 220 -26.98 0.41 -36.02
C ARG A 220 -28.46 0.82 -35.89
N GLY A 221 -28.88 1.78 -36.71
CA GLY A 221 -30.26 2.23 -36.85
C GLY A 221 -30.86 1.89 -38.22
N GLY A 222 -30.91 0.61 -38.60
CA GLY A 222 -31.32 0.24 -39.97
C GLY A 222 -31.62 -1.24 -40.18
N TYR A 223 -32.64 -1.77 -39.50
CA TYR A 223 -33.67 -2.68 -40.04
C TYR A 223 -34.63 -3.09 -38.91
N GLY A 224 -35.87 -2.58 -38.94
CA GLY A 224 -37.00 -3.18 -38.20
C GLY A 224 -37.30 -2.69 -36.78
N SER A 225 -37.76 -1.44 -36.61
CA SER A 225 -38.70 -1.12 -35.50
C SER A 225 -39.61 0.07 -35.80
N PHE A 226 -40.51 -0.09 -36.78
CA PHE A 226 -41.75 0.68 -36.80
C PHE A 226 -42.70 0.08 -35.75
N ARG A 227 -42.65 0.55 -34.50
CA ARG A 227 -43.78 0.46 -33.57
C ARG A 227 -44.16 1.87 -33.14
N GLY A 228 -45.32 2.30 -33.64
CA GLY A 228 -45.72 3.70 -33.64
C GLY A 228 -45.96 4.27 -32.25
N ARG A 229 -45.60 5.55 -32.12
CA ARG A 229 -46.04 6.44 -31.04
C ARG A 229 -47.52 6.81 -31.29
N GLY A 230 -48.43 5.88 -31.02
CA GLY A 230 -49.87 6.02 -31.30
C GLY A 230 -50.70 6.23 -30.04
N TYR A 231 -51.42 7.36 -29.97
CA TYR A 231 -52.46 7.60 -28.98
C TYR A 231 -53.75 6.83 -29.34
N SER A 232 -54.28 6.04 -28.39
CA SER A 232 -55.69 5.61 -28.24
C SER A 232 -55.77 4.79 -26.95
N ARG A 233 -56.45 5.15 -25.85
CA ARG A 233 -57.89 5.44 -25.65
C ARG A 233 -58.82 4.36 -26.24
N GLY A 234 -59.51 3.62 -25.37
CA GLY A 234 -60.86 3.12 -25.64
C GLY A 234 -61.07 1.60 -25.82
N ASN A 235 -61.62 0.99 -24.77
CA ASN A 235 -62.81 0.10 -24.77
C ASN A 235 -62.96 -1.17 -25.65
N PHE A 236 -63.34 -2.25 -24.93
CA PHE A 236 -64.43 -3.23 -25.23
C PHE A 236 -64.33 -4.21 -26.42
N ASN A 237 -64.07 -5.48 -26.12
CA ASN A 237 -65.06 -6.59 -26.04
C ASN A 237 -64.33 -7.96 -26.01
N PHE A 238 -64.38 -8.74 -24.93
CA PHE A 238 -65.40 -9.77 -24.64
C PHE A 238 -65.69 -10.76 -25.77
N GLN A 239 -65.25 -12.02 -25.61
CA GLN A 239 -66.14 -13.15 -25.27
C GLN A 239 -65.38 -14.45 -24.92
N HIS A 240 -66.06 -15.37 -24.23
CA HIS A 240 -65.48 -16.48 -23.47
C HIS A 240 -65.53 -17.86 -24.17
N ARG A 241 -64.60 -18.76 -23.81
CA ARG A 241 -64.74 -20.22 -23.57
C ARG A 241 -63.35 -20.82 -23.28
N GLY A 242 -63.08 -21.63 -22.25
CA GLY A 242 -63.90 -21.99 -21.08
C GLY A 242 -63.15 -22.91 -20.09
N ARG A 243 -63.25 -22.60 -18.79
CA ARG A 243 -62.94 -23.37 -17.56
C ARG A 243 -61.49 -23.81 -17.22
N PRO A 244 -61.11 -23.79 -15.92
CA PRO A 244 -59.82 -24.27 -15.38
C PRO A 244 -59.90 -25.68 -14.79
N PHE A 245 -58.76 -26.35 -14.49
CA PHE A 245 -58.54 -27.16 -13.27
C PHE A 245 -57.09 -27.71 -13.14
N ASN A 246 -56.68 -27.98 -11.89
CA ASN A 246 -55.56 -28.84 -11.42
C ASN A 246 -54.07 -28.49 -11.65
N ARG A 247 -53.52 -27.82 -10.62
CA ARG A 247 -52.49 -28.32 -9.66
C ARG A 247 -51.42 -29.35 -10.11
N ARG A 248 -50.18 -28.97 -9.76
CA ARG A 248 -49.04 -29.75 -9.18
C ARG A 248 -47.98 -30.36 -10.10
N LEU A 249 -46.79 -30.43 -9.49
CA LEU A 249 -45.49 -30.90 -9.96
C LEU A 249 -45.53 -32.37 -10.43
N PHE A 250 -44.57 -32.82 -11.25
CA PHE A 250 -43.52 -33.77 -10.81
C PHE A 250 -42.41 -33.98 -11.86
N PHE A 251 -41.26 -34.49 -11.41
CA PHE A 251 -40.08 -34.85 -12.22
C PHE A 251 -40.31 -36.12 -13.08
N GLY A 252 -39.63 -36.22 -14.23
CA GLY A 252 -39.40 -37.47 -14.96
C GLY A 252 -39.29 -37.27 -16.48
N ARG A 253 -38.27 -37.61 -17.29
CA ARG A 253 -36.95 -38.30 -17.23
C ARG A 253 -36.89 -39.31 -18.39
N GLY A 254 -35.99 -39.09 -19.35
CA GLY A 254 -35.62 -40.07 -20.39
C GLY A 254 -34.97 -39.42 -21.61
N ARG A 255 -33.97 -40.01 -22.27
CA ARG A 255 -33.20 -41.23 -21.97
C ARG A 255 -31.90 -41.21 -22.82
N GLY A 256 -30.81 -41.79 -22.31
CA GLY A 256 -29.53 -41.92 -23.05
C GLY A 256 -28.38 -42.47 -22.21
N ARG A 257 -28.32 -43.80 -22.01
CA ARG A 257 -27.13 -44.54 -21.53
C ARG A 257 -26.37 -45.02 -22.77
N THR A 258 -25.02 -44.99 -22.80
CA THR A 258 -24.08 -46.07 -22.42
C THR A 258 -22.65 -45.49 -22.27
N PHE A 259 -21.62 -46.12 -21.67
CA PHE A 259 -21.43 -47.28 -20.76
C PHE A 259 -20.00 -47.19 -20.11
N THR A 260 -19.73 -47.97 -19.07
CA THR A 260 -18.44 -48.12 -18.33
C THR A 260 -18.33 -49.59 -17.88
N PRO A 261 -17.17 -50.23 -17.58
CA PRO A 261 -16.02 -49.65 -16.83
C PRO A 261 -14.59 -50.23 -17.10
N ALA A 262 -13.59 -49.66 -16.40
CA ALA A 262 -12.36 -50.25 -15.80
C ALA A 262 -11.44 -49.06 -15.44
N GLU A 263 -11.19 -48.67 -14.19
CA GLU A 263 -10.60 -49.38 -13.04
C GLU A 263 -9.11 -49.77 -13.22
N GLN A 264 -8.23 -48.86 -12.80
CA GLN A 264 -6.87 -49.16 -12.31
C GLN A 264 -6.34 -47.97 -11.49
N GLN A 265 -5.98 -48.23 -10.23
CA GLN A 265 -5.26 -47.27 -9.38
C GLN A 265 -3.75 -47.55 -9.47
N PRO A 266 -2.87 -46.53 -9.46
CA PRO A 266 -1.44 -46.73 -9.28
C PRO A 266 -1.11 -46.92 -7.79
N SER A 267 -0.52 -48.06 -7.45
CA SER A 267 0.07 -48.32 -6.12
C SER A 267 1.40 -47.61 -5.96
N TYR A 268 1.61 -46.91 -4.84
CA TYR A 268 2.95 -46.47 -4.44
C TYR A 268 3.68 -47.60 -3.71
N ASN A 269 4.86 -47.98 -4.21
CA ASN A 269 5.71 -48.98 -3.59
C ASN A 269 6.35 -48.44 -2.30
N GLN A 270 6.36 -49.28 -1.26
CA GLN A 270 7.33 -49.18 -0.18
C GLN A 270 8.63 -49.86 -0.62
N THR A 271 9.78 -49.23 -0.39
CA THR A 271 11.09 -49.88 -0.41
C THR A 271 11.85 -49.48 0.85
N ASN A 272 11.90 -50.39 1.82
CA ASN A 272 12.99 -50.44 2.79
C ASN A 272 14.15 -51.22 2.17
N ASN A 273 15.37 -50.73 2.40
CA ASN A 273 16.63 -51.47 2.55
C ASN A 273 17.54 -50.51 3.35
N GLN A 274 18.06 -50.95 4.51
CA GLN A 274 19.37 -51.62 4.64
C GLN A 274 20.52 -50.74 4.17
#